data_AF-A0A2V8MUC9-F1
#
_entry.id   AF-A0A2V8MUC9-F1
#
_cell.length_a   1.000
_cell.length_b   1.000
_cell.length_c   1.000
_cell.angle_alpha   90.00
_cell.angle_beta   90.00
_cell.angle_gamma   90.00
#
_symmetry.space_group_name_H-M   'P 1'
#
loop_
_entity.id
_entity.type
_entity.pdbx_description
1 polymer ?
#
loop_
_entity_poly.entity_id
_entity_poly.type
_entity_poly.pdbx_seq_one_letter_code
_entity_poly.pdbx_strand_id
1 'polypeptide(L)'
;MRQRLFIIITLVVVVVVLVALNAASYVKVEQAADSEGTPDRSTFNSGATGTRALYDFLHESGYPVARWRDASSALLSSNGVKPATLVIVGPPLVWVTQSDTEEILRWVESGGRLVIIDRDPDRGLLPKSGEWTVRSHSTQLPWSDLDPANFEQMTSGVTPVHVSQPTTFAVDVKDVMPSRFAGVISVDSTWKSNTNPKPNKKSEEHAPGGGESYSESSESPTPPPPVNGYDLKPGEFSITGSPAPVVYLADDRGALLVDYPHGK
;
A
#
# COMPACT_ATOMS: atom_id res chain seq x y z
N MET A 1 -67.56 -21.12 -34.93
CA MET A 1 -66.81 -21.54 -33.72
C MET A 1 -65.30 -21.69 -33.98
N ARG A 2 -64.86 -22.31 -35.08
CA ARG A 2 -63.42 -22.52 -35.40
C ARG A 2 -62.59 -21.23 -35.45
N GLN A 3 -63.15 -20.13 -35.95
CA GLN A 3 -62.46 -18.83 -36.01
C GLN A 3 -62.24 -18.20 -34.62
N ARG A 4 -63.17 -18.39 -33.68
CA ARG A 4 -63.02 -17.92 -32.29
C ARG A 4 -61.96 -18.73 -31.54
N LEU A 5 -61.85 -20.03 -31.84
CA LEU A 5 -60.82 -20.91 -31.27
C LEU A 5 -59.41 -20.49 -31.70
N PHE A 6 -59.22 -20.17 -32.99
CA PHE A 6 -57.94 -19.70 -33.50
C PHE A 6 -57.47 -18.42 -32.80
N ILE A 7 -58.35 -17.44 -32.62
CA ILE A 7 -58.03 -16.17 -31.94
C ILE A 7 -57.59 -16.42 -30.49
N ILE A 8 -58.31 -17.30 -29.77
CA ILE A 8 -57.97 -17.63 -28.38
C ILE A 8 -56.60 -18.32 -28.30
N ILE A 9 -56.31 -19.26 -29.20
CA ILE A 9 -55.01 -19.96 -29.24
C ILE A 9 -53.89 -18.96 -29.52
N THR A 10 -54.05 -18.08 -30.50
CA THR A 10 -53.03 -17.06 -30.83
C THR A 10 -52.77 -16.14 -29.64
N LEU A 11 -53.83 -15.72 -28.93
CA LEU A 11 -53.70 -14.87 -27.75
C LEU A 11 -52.96 -15.58 -26.61
N VAL A 12 -53.27 -16.86 -26.36
CA VAL A 12 -52.55 -17.66 -25.36
C VAL A 12 -51.08 -17.82 -25.72
N VAL A 13 -50.76 -18.09 -27.00
CA VAL A 13 -49.37 -18.22 -27.46
C VAL A 13 -48.62 -16.91 -27.27
N VAL A 14 -49.22 -15.77 -27.63
CA VAL A 14 -48.59 -14.45 -27.44
C VAL A 14 -48.32 -14.19 -25.95
N VAL A 15 -49.27 -14.51 -25.07
CA VAL A 15 -49.08 -14.35 -23.61
C VAL A 15 -47.95 -15.24 -23.10
N VAL A 16 -47.91 -16.51 -23.51
CA VAL A 16 -46.83 -17.44 -23.11
C VAL A 16 -45.47 -16.94 -23.60
N VAL A 17 -45.38 -16.44 -24.84
CA VAL A 17 -44.14 -15.87 -25.40
C VAL A 17 -43.71 -14.63 -24.62
N LEU A 18 -44.65 -13.73 -24.27
CA LEU A 18 -44.35 -12.54 -23.48
C LEU A 18 -43.86 -12.89 -22.07
N VAL A 19 -44.47 -13.89 -21.42
CA VAL A 19 -44.02 -14.38 -20.10
C VAL A 19 -42.63 -15.00 -20.20
N ALA A 20 -42.37 -15.82 -21.22
CA ALA A 20 -41.05 -16.42 -21.43
C ALA A 20 -39.97 -15.38 -21.71
N LEU A 21 -40.27 -14.36 -22.51
CA LEU A 21 -39.35 -13.24 -22.77
C LEU A 21 -39.09 -12.41 -21.51
N ASN A 22 -40.13 -12.13 -20.71
CA ASN A 22 -39.96 -11.40 -19.46
C ASN A 22 -39.10 -12.20 -18.47
N ALA A 23 -39.36 -13.51 -18.32
CA ALA A 23 -38.58 -14.40 -17.47
C ALA A 23 -37.11 -14.53 -17.93
N ALA A 24 -36.88 -14.67 -19.24
CA ALA A 24 -35.53 -14.71 -19.81
C ALA A 24 -34.79 -13.37 -19.62
N SER A 25 -35.50 -12.24 -19.66
CA SER A 25 -34.92 -10.91 -19.46
C SER A 25 -34.70 -10.55 -17.99
N TYR A 26 -35.32 -11.28 -17.03
CA TYR A 26 -35.21 -11.00 -15.60
C TYR A 26 -34.02 -11.70 -14.93
N VAL A 27 -33.25 -12.50 -15.67
CA VAL A 27 -31.95 -12.99 -15.20
C VAL A 27 -30.93 -11.86 -15.33
N LYS A 28 -31.10 -10.82 -14.50
CA LYS A 28 -29.96 -9.99 -14.12
C LYS A 28 -29.01 -10.92 -13.39
N VAL A 29 -27.86 -11.19 -13.99
CA VAL A 29 -26.72 -11.75 -13.26
C VAL A 29 -26.49 -10.80 -12.09
N GLU A 30 -26.85 -11.22 -10.89
CA GLU A 30 -26.42 -10.53 -9.69
C GLU A 30 -24.89 -10.48 -9.80
N GLN A 31 -24.35 -9.26 -9.96
CA GLN A 31 -22.91 -9.09 -9.87
C GLN A 31 -22.50 -9.69 -8.54
N ALA A 32 -21.61 -10.68 -8.59
CA ALA A 32 -21.07 -11.30 -7.39
C ALA A 32 -20.64 -10.17 -6.44
N ALA A 33 -21.12 -10.23 -5.20
CA ALA A 33 -20.80 -9.22 -4.21
C ALA A 33 -19.27 -9.07 -4.13
N ASP A 34 -18.81 -7.83 -4.22
CA ASP A 34 -17.40 -7.49 -4.10
C ASP A 34 -16.88 -7.96 -2.74
N SER A 35 -15.72 -8.62 -2.71
CA SER A 35 -15.18 -9.20 -1.48
C SER A 35 -13.69 -8.98 -1.38
N GLU A 36 -13.18 -8.88 -0.17
CA GLU A 36 -11.74 -8.73 0.08
C GLU A 36 -10.95 -10.03 -0.13
N GLY A 37 -11.64 -11.18 -0.21
CA GLY A 37 -11.02 -12.46 -0.56
C GLY A 37 -10.67 -12.56 -2.05
N THR A 38 -11.44 -11.90 -2.92
CA THR A 38 -11.19 -11.82 -4.37
C THR A 38 -11.50 -10.40 -4.87
N PRO A 39 -10.69 -9.40 -4.48
CA PRO A 39 -11.01 -8.01 -4.77
C PRO A 39 -10.77 -7.66 -6.24
N ASP A 40 -11.67 -6.86 -6.83
CA ASP A 40 -11.43 -6.23 -8.13
C ASP A 40 -10.95 -4.79 -7.91
N ARG A 41 -9.62 -4.62 -7.83
CA ARG A 41 -8.97 -3.31 -7.63
C ARG A 41 -8.91 -2.45 -8.91
N SER A 42 -9.64 -2.80 -9.96
CA SER A 42 -9.62 -2.05 -11.23
C SER A 42 -10.29 -0.68 -11.12
N THR A 43 -9.89 0.21 -12.02
CA THR A 43 -10.51 1.54 -12.20
C THR A 43 -11.85 1.48 -12.94
N PHE A 44 -12.36 0.27 -13.22
CA PHE A 44 -13.70 0.03 -13.74
C PHE A 44 -14.68 -0.36 -12.63
N ASN A 45 -14.19 -0.96 -11.55
CA ASN A 45 -15.00 -1.35 -10.40
C ASN A 45 -15.39 -0.12 -9.55
N SER A 46 -16.69 0.13 -9.42
CA SER A 46 -17.28 1.13 -8.53
C SER A 46 -17.65 0.57 -7.15
N GLY A 47 -17.45 -0.72 -6.92
CA GLY A 47 -17.68 -1.39 -5.65
C GLY A 47 -16.66 -1.01 -4.59
N ALA A 48 -16.82 -1.58 -3.39
CA ALA A 48 -16.04 -1.21 -2.22
C ALA A 48 -14.55 -1.58 -2.30
N THR A 49 -14.16 -2.57 -3.11
CA THR A 49 -12.75 -2.87 -3.37
C THR A 49 -12.20 -2.15 -4.62
N GLY A 50 -13.07 -1.52 -5.41
CA GLY A 50 -12.70 -0.86 -6.65
C GLY A 50 -11.91 0.44 -6.50
N THR A 51 -11.22 0.84 -7.57
CA THR A 51 -10.45 2.10 -7.61
C THR A 51 -11.05 3.14 -8.55
N ARG A 52 -12.29 2.93 -9.00
CA ARG A 52 -12.96 3.91 -9.88
C ARG A 52 -13.13 5.26 -9.22
N ALA A 53 -13.48 5.31 -7.93
CA ALA A 53 -13.63 6.58 -7.21
C ALA A 53 -12.32 7.39 -7.21
N LEU A 54 -11.16 6.73 -7.05
CA LEU A 54 -9.85 7.37 -7.17
C LEU A 54 -9.59 7.90 -8.58
N TYR A 55 -9.90 7.10 -9.61
CA TYR A 55 -9.74 7.52 -11.00
C TYR A 55 -10.62 8.73 -11.34
N ASP A 56 -11.91 8.67 -10.98
CA ASP A 56 -12.88 9.74 -11.24
C ASP A 56 -12.47 11.01 -10.48
N PHE A 57 -12.05 10.90 -9.21
CA PHE A 57 -11.54 12.03 -8.42
C PHE A 57 -10.33 12.72 -9.08
N LEU A 58 -9.33 11.95 -9.52
CA LEU A 58 -8.15 12.52 -10.18
C LEU A 58 -8.51 13.17 -11.52
N HIS A 59 -9.40 12.54 -12.28
CA HIS A 59 -9.86 13.06 -13.56
C HIS A 59 -10.65 14.37 -13.39
N GLU A 60 -11.60 14.41 -12.45
CA GLU A 60 -12.41 15.59 -12.13
C GLU A 60 -11.56 16.73 -11.53
N SER A 61 -10.47 16.39 -10.84
CA SER A 61 -9.48 17.36 -10.34
C SER A 61 -8.60 17.96 -11.44
N GLY A 62 -8.80 17.57 -12.71
CA GLY A 62 -8.09 18.12 -13.86
C GLY A 62 -6.75 17.45 -14.17
N TYR A 63 -6.41 16.34 -13.51
CA TYR A 63 -5.20 15.60 -13.83
C TYR A 63 -5.39 14.78 -15.12
N PRO A 64 -4.38 14.71 -16.01
CA PRO A 64 -4.42 13.89 -17.22
C PRO A 64 -4.21 12.41 -16.87
N VAL A 65 -5.25 11.76 -16.34
CA VAL A 65 -5.20 10.35 -15.93
C VAL A 65 -5.72 9.44 -17.03
N ALA A 66 -4.95 8.39 -17.32
CA ALA A 66 -5.31 7.36 -18.28
C ALA A 66 -5.23 5.98 -17.62
N ARG A 67 -6.09 5.07 -18.09
CA ARG A 67 -5.98 3.64 -17.76
C ARG A 67 -4.90 3.06 -18.67
N TRP A 68 -3.72 2.81 -18.11
CA TRP A 68 -2.59 2.28 -18.86
C TRP A 68 -2.94 0.89 -19.44
N ARG A 69 -2.80 0.75 -20.76
CA ARG A 69 -3.13 -0.48 -21.51
C ARG A 69 -2.01 -0.93 -22.43
N ASP A 70 -0.96 -0.13 -22.55
CA ASP A 70 0.20 -0.44 -23.38
C ASP A 70 1.17 -1.35 -22.61
N ALA A 71 2.08 -1.98 -23.33
CA ALA A 71 3.15 -2.77 -22.69
C ALA A 71 4.07 -1.86 -21.85
N SER A 72 4.71 -2.42 -20.83
CA SER A 72 5.72 -1.72 -20.01
C SER A 72 6.85 -1.12 -20.85
N SER A 73 7.22 -1.75 -21.96
CA SER A 73 8.24 -1.25 -22.90
C SER A 73 7.88 0.12 -23.50
N ALA A 74 6.60 0.47 -23.58
CA ALA A 74 6.15 1.80 -24.02
C ALA A 74 6.54 2.91 -23.02
N LEU A 75 6.79 2.60 -21.74
CA LEU A 75 7.34 3.55 -20.76
C LEU A 75 8.76 4.00 -21.14
N LEU A 76 9.51 3.10 -21.79
CA LEU A 76 10.88 3.35 -22.23
C LEU A 76 10.96 4.00 -23.62
N SER A 77 9.94 3.82 -24.46
CA SER A 77 9.87 4.36 -25.83
C SER A 77 10.22 5.86 -25.89
N SER A 78 11.04 6.32 -26.82
CA SER A 78 11.29 7.77 -27.02
C SER A 78 10.10 8.51 -27.63
N ASN A 79 9.11 7.76 -28.14
CA ASN A 79 7.95 8.29 -28.85
C ASN A 79 6.67 8.04 -28.04
N GLY A 80 5.77 9.03 -28.01
CA GLY A 80 4.48 8.95 -27.32
C GLY A 80 4.43 9.74 -26.01
N VAL A 81 3.22 9.86 -25.45
CA VAL A 81 3.01 10.52 -24.15
C VAL A 81 3.36 9.52 -23.05
N LYS A 82 4.39 9.82 -22.26
CA LYS A 82 4.74 9.01 -21.10
C LYS A 82 4.01 9.51 -19.86
N PRO A 83 3.49 8.61 -19.01
CA PRO A 83 3.02 9.02 -17.71
C PRO A 83 4.22 9.51 -16.89
N ALA A 84 4.02 10.55 -16.08
CA ALA A 84 4.98 10.94 -15.04
C ALA A 84 4.87 10.02 -13.81
N THR A 85 3.71 9.39 -13.61
CA THR A 85 3.43 8.52 -12.47
C THR A 85 2.64 7.30 -12.94
N LEU A 86 3.12 6.12 -12.56
CA LEU A 86 2.44 4.85 -12.77
C LEU A 86 1.93 4.37 -11.40
N VAL A 87 0.64 4.08 -11.31
CA VAL A 87 -0.01 3.61 -10.09
C VAL A 87 -0.46 2.17 -10.30
N ILE A 88 -0.02 1.26 -9.43
CA ILE A 88 -0.43 -0.14 -9.40
C ILE A 88 -1.17 -0.36 -8.07
N VAL A 89 -2.40 -0.86 -8.14
CA VAL A 89 -3.24 -1.10 -6.95
C VAL A 89 -3.64 -2.56 -6.88
N GLY A 90 -3.19 -3.23 -5.82
CA GLY A 90 -3.39 -4.65 -5.62
C GLY A 90 -2.76 -5.52 -6.72
N PRO A 91 -3.06 -6.84 -6.70
CA PRO A 91 -2.62 -7.74 -7.74
C PRO A 91 -3.31 -7.37 -9.07
N PRO A 92 -2.54 -7.05 -10.14
CA PRO A 92 -3.12 -6.74 -11.42
C PRO A 92 -3.75 -7.98 -12.06
N LEU A 93 -4.80 -7.78 -12.87
CA LEU A 93 -5.45 -8.86 -13.64
C LEU A 93 -4.48 -9.57 -14.59
N VAL A 94 -3.47 -8.84 -15.07
CA VAL A 94 -2.36 -9.37 -15.85
C VAL A 94 -1.13 -9.33 -14.97
N TRP A 95 -0.54 -10.49 -14.73
CA TRP A 95 0.66 -10.63 -13.91
C TRP A 95 1.81 -9.80 -14.47
N VAL A 96 2.50 -9.09 -13.58
CA VAL A 96 3.74 -8.39 -13.92
C VAL A 96 4.82 -9.43 -14.10
N THR A 97 5.39 -9.49 -15.30
CA THR A 97 6.50 -10.40 -15.58
C THR A 97 7.83 -9.79 -15.11
N GLN A 98 8.88 -10.60 -15.10
CA GLN A 98 10.22 -10.11 -14.80
C GLN A 98 10.67 -9.03 -15.81
N SER A 99 10.37 -9.19 -17.10
CA SER A 99 10.66 -8.16 -18.10
C SER A 99 9.89 -6.86 -17.83
N ASP A 100 8.63 -6.95 -17.44
CA ASP A 100 7.83 -5.76 -17.13
C ASP A 100 8.42 -5.02 -15.92
N THR A 101 8.83 -5.77 -14.90
CA THR A 101 9.52 -5.23 -13.72
C THR A 101 10.78 -4.47 -14.11
N GLU A 102 11.67 -5.08 -14.91
CA GLU A 102 12.91 -4.45 -15.34
C GLU A 102 12.65 -3.17 -16.15
N GLU A 103 11.63 -3.17 -17.01
CA GLU A 103 11.26 -2.01 -17.82
C GLU A 103 10.65 -0.88 -16.99
N ILE A 104 9.76 -1.20 -16.05
CA ILE A 104 9.17 -0.23 -15.11
C ILE A 104 10.27 0.39 -14.26
N LEU A 105 11.18 -0.42 -13.70
CA LEU A 105 12.25 0.09 -12.86
C LEU A 105 13.23 0.97 -13.63
N ARG A 106 13.63 0.61 -14.86
CA ARG A 106 14.43 1.49 -15.72
C ARG A 106 13.74 2.83 -16.03
N TRP A 107 12.41 2.82 -16.17
CA TRP A 107 11.64 4.04 -16.33
C TRP A 107 11.65 4.89 -15.05
N VAL A 108 11.56 4.27 -13.86
CA VAL A 108 11.73 4.96 -12.56
C VAL A 108 13.13 5.56 -12.44
N GLU A 109 14.18 4.81 -12.79
CA GLU A 109 15.57 5.32 -12.83
C GLU A 109 15.73 6.51 -13.79
N SER A 110 14.88 6.60 -14.81
CA SER A 110 14.84 7.72 -15.77
C SER A 110 14.02 8.92 -15.29
N GLY A 111 13.54 8.92 -14.03
CA GLY A 111 12.78 10.00 -13.42
C GLY A 111 11.26 9.75 -13.34
N GLY A 112 10.79 8.56 -13.70
CA GLY A 112 9.41 8.14 -13.49
C GLY A 112 9.08 7.92 -12.01
N ARG A 113 7.80 8.05 -11.62
CA ARG A 113 7.34 7.73 -10.27
C ARG A 113 6.44 6.50 -10.25
N LEU A 114 6.87 5.44 -9.57
CA LEU A 114 6.05 4.26 -9.32
C LEU A 114 5.35 4.38 -7.95
N VAL A 115 4.03 4.27 -7.94
CA VAL A 115 3.21 4.21 -6.72
C VAL A 115 2.57 2.83 -6.65
N ILE A 116 2.82 2.11 -5.56
CA ILE A 116 2.26 0.78 -5.35
C ILE A 116 1.36 0.84 -4.12
N ILE A 117 0.10 0.47 -4.30
CA ILE A 117 -0.91 0.39 -3.23
C ILE A 117 -1.31 -1.08 -3.12
N ASP A 118 -0.58 -1.84 -2.31
CA ASP A 118 -0.81 -3.26 -2.14
C ASP A 118 -0.47 -3.72 -0.71
N ARG A 119 -1.17 -4.74 -0.25
CA ARG A 119 -0.91 -5.47 1.00
C ARG A 119 0.31 -6.38 0.86
N ASP A 120 0.50 -6.97 -0.31
CA ASP A 120 1.61 -7.89 -0.64
C ASP A 120 2.13 -7.63 -2.07
N PRO A 121 2.78 -6.46 -2.30
CA PRO A 121 3.33 -6.10 -3.61
C PRO A 121 4.39 -7.09 -4.10
N ASP A 122 4.49 -7.23 -5.43
CA ASP A 122 5.55 -8.00 -6.05
C ASP A 122 6.93 -7.49 -5.63
N ARG A 123 7.76 -8.38 -5.09
CA ARG A 123 9.12 -8.08 -4.64
C ARG A 123 10.02 -7.61 -5.79
N GLY A 124 9.72 -7.99 -7.02
CA GLY A 124 10.41 -7.47 -8.20
C GLY A 124 10.27 -5.96 -8.33
N LEU A 125 9.09 -5.43 -8.00
CA LEU A 125 8.79 -3.99 -8.05
C LEU A 125 9.27 -3.22 -6.80
N LEU A 126 9.84 -3.92 -5.82
CA LEU A 126 10.44 -3.34 -4.62
C LEU A 126 11.97 -3.51 -4.62
N PRO A 127 12.70 -2.84 -5.53
CA PRO A 127 14.14 -2.97 -5.60
C PRO A 127 14.80 -2.41 -4.35
N LYS A 128 16.01 -2.89 -4.08
CA LYS A 128 16.87 -2.29 -3.05
C LYS A 128 17.25 -0.86 -3.46
N SER A 129 17.38 -0.01 -2.45
CA SER A 129 17.82 1.38 -2.59
C SER A 129 19.12 1.57 -1.83
N GLY A 130 20.25 1.34 -2.49
CA GLY A 130 21.56 1.26 -1.83
C GLY A 130 21.55 0.17 -0.74
N GLU A 131 21.72 0.60 0.51
CA GLU A 131 21.74 -0.28 1.69
C GLU A 131 20.35 -0.57 2.28
N TRP A 132 19.29 -0.04 1.67
CA TRP A 132 17.93 -0.13 2.20
C TRP A 132 17.11 -1.17 1.45
N THR A 133 16.41 -2.01 2.20
CA THR A 133 15.43 -2.96 1.68
C THR A 133 14.06 -2.63 2.24
N VAL A 134 13.08 -2.45 1.36
CA VAL A 134 11.68 -2.25 1.74
C VAL A 134 10.93 -3.56 1.56
N ARG A 135 10.15 -3.95 2.56
CA ARG A 135 9.32 -5.16 2.55
C ARG A 135 7.92 -4.79 3.00
N SER A 136 6.92 -5.47 2.45
CA SER A 136 5.57 -5.46 3.00
C SER A 136 5.23 -6.83 3.55
N HIS A 137 4.43 -6.88 4.60
CA HIS A 137 3.80 -8.10 5.07
C HIS A 137 2.40 -7.81 5.62
N SER A 138 1.48 -8.75 5.43
CA SER A 138 0.14 -8.68 5.99
C SER A 138 0.04 -9.53 7.25
N THR A 139 -0.43 -8.94 8.35
CA THR A 139 -0.62 -9.65 9.62
C THR A 139 -1.97 -10.36 9.70
N GLN A 140 -2.95 -9.91 8.94
CA GLN A 140 -4.31 -10.46 8.89
C GLN A 140 -4.79 -10.54 7.44
N LEU A 141 -5.40 -11.66 7.09
CA LEU A 141 -6.05 -11.84 5.80
C LEU A 141 -7.58 -11.71 5.98
N PRO A 142 -8.26 -11.07 5.01
CA PRO A 142 -9.71 -10.97 5.03
C PRO A 142 -10.36 -12.34 4.83
N TRP A 143 -11.49 -12.57 5.51
CA TRP A 143 -12.32 -13.76 5.30
C TRP A 143 -13.26 -13.55 4.10
N SER A 144 -13.77 -14.64 3.53
CA SER A 144 -14.61 -14.60 2.33
C SER A 144 -15.98 -13.95 2.53
N ASP A 145 -16.48 -13.92 3.76
CA ASP A 145 -17.78 -13.36 4.16
C ASP A 145 -17.69 -11.92 4.68
N LEU A 146 -16.47 -11.36 4.72
CA LEU A 146 -16.23 -9.99 5.13
C LEU A 146 -16.86 -9.03 4.12
N ASP A 147 -17.67 -8.08 4.61
CA ASP A 147 -18.21 -7.01 3.79
C ASP A 147 -17.21 -5.85 3.70
N PRO A 148 -16.58 -5.60 2.52
CA PRO A 148 -15.65 -4.48 2.34
C PRO A 148 -16.29 -3.10 2.55
N ALA A 149 -17.62 -2.97 2.42
CA ALA A 149 -18.31 -1.71 2.64
C ALA A 149 -18.58 -1.44 4.13
N ASN A 150 -18.41 -2.45 5.00
CA ASN A 150 -18.65 -2.31 6.43
C ASN A 150 -17.41 -1.75 7.14
N PHE A 151 -17.42 -0.44 7.40
CA PHE A 151 -16.33 0.28 8.05
C PHE A 151 -15.93 -0.32 9.41
N GLU A 152 -16.90 -0.73 10.23
CA GLU A 152 -16.64 -1.32 11.54
C GLU A 152 -15.89 -2.65 11.41
N GLN A 153 -16.31 -3.52 10.50
CA GLN A 153 -15.58 -4.77 10.24
C GLN A 153 -14.18 -4.53 9.70
N MET A 154 -13.98 -3.46 8.92
CA MET A 154 -12.70 -3.12 8.31
C MET A 154 -11.71 -2.47 9.28
N THR A 155 -12.18 -1.84 10.36
CA THR A 155 -11.34 -1.03 11.27
C THR A 155 -11.41 -1.47 12.74
N SER A 156 -12.20 -2.49 13.07
CA SER A 156 -12.31 -3.00 14.44
C SER A 156 -10.95 -3.41 15.00
N GLY A 157 -10.62 -2.86 16.18
CA GLY A 157 -9.36 -3.13 16.87
C GLY A 157 -8.14 -2.38 16.31
N VAL A 158 -8.34 -1.44 15.38
CA VAL A 158 -7.26 -0.64 14.78
C VAL A 158 -7.15 0.71 15.48
N THR A 159 -5.92 1.12 15.78
CA THR A 159 -5.62 2.47 16.25
C THR A 159 -5.32 3.39 15.07
N PRO A 160 -5.77 4.67 15.10
CA PRO A 160 -5.35 5.67 14.13
C PRO A 160 -3.82 5.78 14.09
N VAL A 161 -3.27 5.91 12.88
CA VAL A 161 -1.85 6.13 12.64
C VAL A 161 -1.60 7.60 12.39
N HIS A 162 -0.68 8.16 13.18
CA HIS A 162 -0.30 9.57 13.10
C HIS A 162 0.72 9.80 11.99
N VAL A 163 0.72 11.01 11.45
CA VAL A 163 1.77 11.49 10.57
C VAL A 163 3.08 11.58 11.34
N SER A 164 4.11 10.88 10.88
CA SER A 164 5.43 10.86 11.51
C SER A 164 6.25 12.11 11.20
N GLN A 165 5.97 12.77 10.07
CA GLN A 165 6.66 13.99 9.64
C GLN A 165 5.81 14.85 8.68
N PRO A 166 5.95 16.19 8.72
CA PRO A 166 5.22 17.10 7.85
C PRO A 166 5.76 17.04 6.42
N THR A 167 4.98 16.52 5.48
CA THR A 167 5.37 16.38 4.07
C THR A 167 4.21 16.68 3.14
N THR A 168 4.47 16.83 1.85
CA THR A 168 3.43 17.05 0.83
C THR A 168 2.39 15.93 0.78
N PHE A 169 2.74 14.72 1.21
CA PHE A 169 1.83 13.58 1.29
C PHE A 169 0.94 13.57 2.55
N ALA A 170 1.26 14.42 3.52
CA ALA A 170 0.57 14.49 4.80
C ALA A 170 0.01 15.88 5.12
N VAL A 171 -0.01 16.79 4.13
CA VAL A 171 -0.64 18.11 4.27
C VAL A 171 -2.12 17.92 4.57
N ASP A 172 -2.62 18.63 5.58
CA ASP A 172 -4.00 18.58 6.06
C ASP A 172 -4.48 17.16 6.48
N VAL A 173 -3.55 16.22 6.64
CA VAL A 173 -3.81 14.90 7.22
C VAL A 173 -3.29 14.90 8.65
N LYS A 174 -4.20 14.72 9.61
CA LYS A 174 -3.81 14.55 11.01
C LYS A 174 -3.48 13.08 11.30
N ASP A 175 -4.47 12.22 11.07
CA ASP A 175 -4.46 10.80 11.41
C ASP A 175 -5.09 10.02 10.26
N VAL A 176 -4.63 8.79 10.04
CA VAL A 176 -5.21 7.83 9.08
C VAL A 176 -5.68 6.60 9.84
N MET A 177 -6.91 6.16 9.58
CA MET A 177 -7.42 4.89 10.10
C MET A 177 -7.21 3.80 9.04
N PRO A 178 -6.18 2.94 9.16
CA PRO A 178 -5.99 1.87 8.19
C PRO A 178 -7.04 0.77 8.37
N SER A 179 -7.22 -0.04 7.33
CA SER A 179 -7.91 -1.32 7.52
C SER A 179 -7.09 -2.22 8.46
N ARG A 180 -7.76 -3.07 9.25
CA ARG A 180 -7.10 -4.13 10.03
C ARG A 180 -6.33 -5.13 9.16
N PHE A 181 -6.66 -5.19 7.87
CA PHE A 181 -6.00 -5.99 6.85
C PHE A 181 -4.93 -5.21 6.07
N ALA A 182 -4.60 -3.97 6.46
CA ALA A 182 -3.56 -3.20 5.79
C ALA A 182 -2.21 -3.92 5.87
N GLY A 183 -1.46 -3.90 4.77
CA GLY A 183 -0.07 -4.33 4.76
C GLY A 183 0.77 -3.40 5.64
N VAL A 184 1.77 -3.97 6.28
CA VAL A 184 2.73 -3.24 7.09
C VAL A 184 4.06 -3.25 6.37
N ILE A 185 4.66 -2.07 6.23
CA ILE A 185 5.92 -1.84 5.55
C ILE A 185 7.04 -1.83 6.59
N SER A 186 8.07 -2.65 6.34
CA SER A 186 9.32 -2.69 7.10
C SER A 186 10.46 -2.16 6.23
N VAL A 187 11.33 -1.36 6.84
CA VAL A 187 12.53 -0.80 6.19
C VAL A 187 13.76 -1.31 6.93
N ASP A 188 14.54 -2.16 6.27
CA ASP A 188 15.75 -2.74 6.82
C ASP A 188 16.99 -2.07 6.23
N SER A 189 18.00 -1.81 7.06
CA SER A 189 19.33 -1.39 6.61
C SER A 189 20.30 -2.57 6.66
N THR A 190 21.08 -2.76 5.59
CA THR A 190 22.21 -3.72 5.59
C THR A 190 23.48 -3.16 6.24
N TRP A 191 23.42 -1.94 6.79
CA TRP A 191 24.56 -1.35 7.49
C TRP A 191 24.96 -2.20 8.70
N LYS A 192 26.11 -2.86 8.60
CA LYS A 192 26.71 -3.59 9.72
C LYS A 192 27.14 -2.58 10.78
N SER A 193 26.31 -2.37 11.79
CA SER A 193 26.76 -1.68 13.00
C SER A 193 27.86 -2.52 13.64
N ASN A 194 29.10 -2.05 13.53
CA ASN A 194 30.27 -2.66 14.14
C ASN A 194 30.31 -2.36 15.66
N THR A 195 29.17 -2.51 16.34
CA THR A 195 29.05 -2.36 17.79
C THR A 195 28.79 -3.74 18.37
N ASN A 196 29.88 -4.42 18.68
CA ASN A 196 29.89 -5.46 19.71
C ASN A 196 29.95 -4.76 21.07
N PRO A 197 28.88 -4.65 21.87
CA PRO A 197 29.05 -4.67 23.30
C PRO A 197 29.14 -6.14 23.69
N LYS A 198 30.36 -6.65 23.89
CA LYS A 198 30.54 -7.89 24.66
C LYS A 198 29.93 -7.63 26.04
N PRO A 199 28.89 -8.36 26.49
CA PRO A 199 28.50 -8.33 27.89
C PRO A 199 29.57 -9.10 28.67
N ASN A 200 30.55 -8.38 29.19
CA ASN A 200 31.50 -8.94 30.14
C ASN A 200 30.97 -8.62 31.54
N LYS A 201 30.35 -9.61 32.20
CA LYS A 201 30.73 -10.01 33.56
C LYS A 201 29.95 -11.21 34.06
N LYS A 202 30.74 -12.12 34.63
CA LYS A 202 30.41 -13.33 35.36
C LYS A 202 29.44 -13.07 36.52
N SER A 203 28.61 -14.08 36.75
CA SER A 203 27.94 -14.45 37.99
C SER A 203 28.92 -14.62 39.17
N GLU A 204 28.51 -14.22 40.37
CA GLU A 204 28.39 -15.10 41.56
C GLU A 204 27.75 -14.36 42.74
N GLU A 205 26.90 -15.09 43.46
CA GLU A 205 26.13 -14.73 44.66
C GLU A 205 27.02 -14.43 45.87
N HIS A 206 26.56 -13.54 46.78
CA HIS A 206 26.31 -13.83 48.21
C HIS A 206 25.82 -12.57 48.95
N ALA A 207 24.63 -12.67 49.54
CA ALA A 207 24.19 -11.87 50.70
C ALA A 207 24.70 -12.58 51.99
N PRO A 208 24.56 -12.05 53.24
CA PRO A 208 23.66 -10.97 53.69
C PRO A 208 24.24 -9.99 54.74
N GLY A 209 23.53 -8.88 55.00
CA GLY A 209 23.63 -8.19 56.31
C GLY A 209 23.42 -6.66 56.31
N GLY A 210 22.23 -6.23 56.73
CA GLY A 210 22.00 -5.20 57.75
C GLY A 210 22.31 -3.71 57.46
N GLY A 211 21.30 -2.85 57.72
CA GLY A 211 21.53 -1.49 58.22
C GLY A 211 21.00 -0.35 57.35
N GLU A 212 20.01 0.35 57.88
CA GLU A 212 19.30 1.51 57.36
C GLU A 212 20.19 2.73 57.05
N SER A 213 19.83 3.54 56.03
CA SER A 213 19.80 5.02 56.10
C SER A 213 19.32 5.64 54.77
N TYR A 214 18.44 6.64 54.86
CA TYR A 214 17.86 7.44 53.78
C TYR A 214 18.90 8.33 53.06
N SER A 215 18.76 8.51 51.74
CA SER A 215 18.93 9.83 51.11
C SER A 215 18.25 9.88 49.73
N GLU A 216 17.32 10.83 49.59
CA GLU A 216 16.86 11.35 48.30
C GLU A 216 18.03 12.02 47.58
N SER A 217 18.29 11.62 46.34
CA SER A 217 19.09 12.40 45.40
C SER A 217 18.35 12.51 44.07
N SER A 218 17.77 13.68 43.84
CA SER A 218 17.23 14.12 42.57
C SER A 218 18.36 14.26 41.54
N GLU A 219 18.60 13.24 40.72
CA GLU A 219 19.42 13.39 39.51
C GLU A 219 18.53 13.92 38.38
N SER A 220 18.72 15.21 38.08
CA SER A 220 18.25 15.80 36.83
C SER A 220 18.94 15.08 35.65
N PRO A 221 18.25 14.81 34.53
CA PRO A 221 18.88 14.21 33.36
C PRO A 221 19.97 15.15 32.83
N THR A 222 21.21 14.69 32.86
CA THR A 222 22.35 15.37 32.26
C THR A 222 22.08 15.56 30.77
N PRO A 223 22.23 16.78 30.20
CA PRO A 223 22.08 16.98 28.78
C PRO A 223 23.09 16.11 28.01
N PRO A 224 22.72 15.58 26.82
CA PRO A 224 23.66 14.84 26.00
C PRO A 224 24.89 15.71 25.70
N PRO A 225 26.09 15.13 25.63
CA PRO A 225 27.29 15.89 25.33
C PRO A 225 27.12 16.62 23.99
N PRO A 226 27.63 17.86 23.85
CA PRO A 226 27.58 18.57 22.60
C PRO A 226 28.23 17.71 21.51
N VAL A 227 27.51 17.50 20.42
CA VAL A 227 28.03 16.85 19.22
C VAL A 227 29.21 17.69 18.77
N ASN A 228 30.43 17.21 19.06
CA ASN A 228 31.64 17.84 18.58
C ASN A 228 31.55 17.91 17.06
N GLY A 229 31.60 19.15 16.56
CA GLY A 229 31.54 19.47 15.15
C GLY A 229 32.48 18.58 14.37
N TYR A 230 31.92 17.89 13.38
CA TYR A 230 32.70 17.23 12.36
C TYR A 230 33.59 18.30 11.71
N ASP A 231 34.91 18.18 11.89
CA ASP A 231 35.91 18.93 11.12
C ASP A 231 35.83 18.46 9.67
N LEU A 232 34.86 19.00 8.94
CA LEU A 232 34.62 18.70 7.54
C LEU A 232 35.48 19.63 6.72
N LYS A 233 36.56 19.07 6.16
CA LYS A 233 37.30 19.73 5.09
C LYS A 233 36.33 20.07 3.95
N PRO A 234 36.28 21.32 3.46
CA PRO A 234 35.47 21.67 2.32
C PRO A 234 36.05 20.96 1.09
N GLY A 235 35.34 19.98 0.53
CA GLY A 235 35.72 19.40 -0.77
C GLY A 235 35.40 17.92 -1.04
N GLU A 236 35.04 17.12 -0.04
CA GLU A 236 34.72 15.69 -0.24
C GLU A 236 33.43 15.29 0.48
N PHE A 237 32.28 15.75 -0.03
CA PHE A 237 31.01 15.07 0.21
C PHE A 237 30.51 14.52 -1.11
N SER A 238 31.12 13.42 -1.56
CA SER A 238 30.39 12.51 -2.43
C SER A 238 29.51 11.70 -1.49
N ILE A 239 28.23 12.07 -1.36
CA ILE A 239 27.22 11.20 -0.74
C ILE A 239 27.03 10.03 -1.71
N THR A 240 27.97 9.09 -1.73
CA THR A 240 27.91 7.86 -2.55
C THR A 240 26.99 6.84 -1.88
N GLY A 241 25.79 7.27 -1.49
CA GLY A 241 24.77 6.44 -0.87
C GLY A 241 23.39 6.89 -1.32
N SER A 242 22.55 5.92 -1.69
CA SER A 242 21.14 6.18 -1.96
C SER A 242 20.49 6.83 -0.73
N PRO A 243 19.69 7.91 -0.87
CA PRO A 243 18.98 8.51 0.25
C PRO A 243 18.17 7.48 1.04
N ALA A 244 18.11 7.63 2.35
CA ALA A 244 17.32 6.75 3.20
C ALA A 244 15.83 6.83 2.87
N PRO A 245 15.08 5.72 2.93
CA PRO A 245 13.62 5.72 2.82
C PRO A 245 12.98 6.67 3.82
N VAL A 246 11.96 7.38 3.36
CA VAL A 246 11.20 8.36 4.11
C VAL A 246 9.87 7.71 4.50
N VAL A 247 9.67 7.51 5.81
CA VAL A 247 8.44 6.93 6.37
C VAL A 247 7.52 8.08 6.78
N TYR A 248 6.31 8.17 6.20
CA TYR A 248 5.38 9.29 6.46
C TYR A 248 4.25 8.95 7.43
N LEU A 249 3.84 7.69 7.47
CA LEU A 249 2.79 7.18 8.33
C LEU A 249 3.32 5.89 8.95
N ALA A 250 3.42 5.83 10.27
CA ALA A 250 3.85 4.63 10.98
C ALA A 250 3.29 4.58 12.40
N ASP A 251 3.08 3.37 12.88
CA ASP A 251 2.77 3.06 14.28
C ASP A 251 3.73 1.97 14.79
N ASP A 252 3.45 1.44 15.98
CA ASP A 252 4.24 0.39 16.62
C ASP A 252 4.25 -0.93 15.82
N ARG A 253 3.32 -1.12 14.87
CA ARG A 253 3.27 -2.30 14.00
C ARG A 253 4.20 -2.13 12.80
N GLY A 254 4.35 -0.91 12.30
CA GLY A 254 5.29 -0.54 11.23
C GLY A 254 4.75 0.60 10.36
N ALA A 255 5.33 0.76 9.17
CA ALA A 255 4.97 1.85 8.28
C ALA A 255 3.77 1.51 7.37
N LEU A 256 2.97 2.52 7.03
CA LEU A 256 1.87 2.44 6.05
C LEU A 256 2.19 3.17 4.75
N LEU A 257 3.07 4.17 4.81
CA LEU A 257 3.48 4.95 3.65
C LEU A 257 4.97 5.23 3.71
N VAL A 258 5.69 4.73 2.70
CA VAL A 258 7.13 4.87 2.55
C VAL A 258 7.42 5.36 1.14
N ASP A 259 8.30 6.35 1.01
CA ASP A 259 8.90 6.77 -0.25
C ASP A 259 10.38 6.49 -0.19
N TYR A 260 10.94 5.98 -1.28
CA TYR A 260 12.36 5.71 -1.35
C TYR A 260 12.84 5.81 -2.80
N PRO A 261 14.06 6.33 -3.01
CA PRO A 261 14.60 6.49 -4.35
C PRO A 261 15.03 5.14 -4.94
N HIS A 262 14.90 5.00 -6.26
CA HIS A 262 15.49 3.91 -7.03
C HIS A 262 16.18 4.49 -8.25
N GLY A 263 17.44 4.08 -8.48
CA GLY A 263 18.30 4.69 -9.49
C GLY A 263 19.34 5.64 -8.90
N LYS A 264 20.00 6.41 -9.77
CA LYS A 264 21.07 7.36 -9.41
C LYS A 264 20.54 8.74 -9.06
#